data_AF-A0A1H3X872-F1
#
_entry.id   AF-A0A1H3X872-F1
#
_cell.length_a   1.000
_cell.length_b   1.000
_cell.length_c   1.000
_cell.angle_alpha   90.00
_cell.angle_beta   90.00
_cell.angle_gamma   90.00
#
_symmetry.space_group_name_H-M   'P 1'
#
loop_
_entity.id
_entity.type
_entity.pdbx_description
1 polymer ?
#
loop_
_entity_poly.entity_id
_entity_poly.type
_entity_poly.pdbx_seq_one_letter_code
_entity_poly.pdbx_strand_id
1 'polypeptide(L)' 'MLPLQFAVPGAIEILVLLLVFGLSFVVPLAVSVLVYRDAKGRGSRHALAWAVGAFLGSLVVWVLYYVVRDEVGTRSM' A
#
# COMPACT_ATOMS: atom_id res chain seq x y z
N MET A 1 -26.70 20.27 22.79
CA MET A 1 -25.80 19.10 22.95
C MET A 1 -26.00 18.22 21.71
N LEU A 2 -25.10 18.26 20.73
CA LEU A 2 -25.16 17.34 19.59
C LEU A 2 -24.75 15.95 20.08
N PRO A 3 -25.54 14.88 19.84
CA PRO A 3 -25.17 13.55 20.30
C PRO A 3 -23.94 13.06 19.54
N LEU A 4 -22.90 12.63 20.25
CA LEU A 4 -21.68 12.00 19.71
C LEU A 4 -21.94 10.60 19.07
N GLN A 5 -23.20 10.19 18.93
CA GLN A 5 -23.59 8.83 18.53
C GLN A 5 -23.88 8.68 17.03
N PHE A 6 -23.50 9.65 16.19
CA PHE A 6 -23.54 9.49 14.72
C PHE A 6 -22.41 8.63 14.15
N ALA A 7 -21.59 7.99 14.99
CA ALA A 7 -20.70 6.94 14.53
C ALA A 7 -21.52 5.69 14.22
N VAL A 8 -21.85 5.49 12.94
CA VAL A 8 -22.35 4.20 12.44
C VAL A 8 -21.32 3.15 12.87
N PRO A 9 -21.70 2.13 13.68
CA PRO A 9 -20.79 1.06 14.04
C PRO A 9 -20.16 0.46 12.78
N GLY A 10 -18.82 0.44 12.69
CA GLY A 10 -18.09 -0.03 11.51
C GLY A 10 -17.59 1.07 10.55
N ALA A 11 -18.03 2.33 10.67
CA ALA A 11 -17.64 3.37 9.71
C ALA A 11 -16.16 3.76 9.81
N ILE A 12 -15.60 3.81 11.03
CA ILE A 12 -14.18 4.10 11.22
C ILE A 12 -13.33 2.92 10.75
N GLU A 13 -13.76 1.69 11.04
CA GLU A 13 -13.09 0.48 10.61
C GLU A 13 -13.05 0.38 9.08
N ILE A 14 -14.16 0.68 8.39
CA ILE A 14 -14.21 0.75 6.93
C ILE A 14 -13.27 1.85 6.41
N LEU A 15 -13.27 3.03 7.02
CA LEU A 15 -12.37 4.12 6.63
C LEU A 15 -10.90 3.70 6.76
N VAL A 16 -10.53 3.06 7.86
CA VAL A 16 -9.16 2.55 8.08
C VAL A 16 -8.80 1.48 7.05
N LEU A 17 -9.70 0.53 6.79
CA LEU A 17 -9.48 -0.50 5.77
C LEU A 17 -9.30 0.12 4.38
N LEU A 18 -10.14 1.09 4.01
CA LEU A 18 -10.02 1.81 2.74
C LEU A 18 -8.72 2.60 2.64
N LEU A 19 -8.29 3.25 3.72
CA LEU A 19 -7.04 3.98 3.76
C LEU A 19 -5.84 3.03 3.59
N VAL A 20 -5.81 1.93 4.34
CA VAL A 20 -4.75 0.92 4.23
C VAL A 20 -4.74 0.30 2.84
N PHE A 21 -5.90 -0.06 2.29
CA PHE A 21 -6.02 -0.58 0.92
C PHE A 21 -5.55 0.44 -0.13
N GLY A 22 -5.99 1.69 0.00
CA GLY A 22 -5.61 2.78 -0.88
C GLY A 22 -4.10 3.00 -0.91
N LEU A 23 -3.49 3.12 0.27
CA LEU A 23 -2.04 3.35 0.38
C LEU A 23 -1.22 2.12 -0.01
N SER A 24 -1.68 0.91 0.29
CA SER A 24 -0.90 -0.31 0.06
C SER A 24 -1.05 -0.91 -1.34
N PHE A 25 -2.16 -0.63 -2.03
CA PHE A 25 -2.42 -1.21 -3.35
C PHE A 25 -2.70 -0.15 -4.41
N VAL A 26 -3.62 0.79 -4.16
CA VAL A 26 -4.03 1.77 -5.18
C VAL A 26 -2.88 2.71 -5.54
N VAL A 27 -2.18 3.24 -4.54
CA VAL A 27 -1.03 4.14 -4.76
C VAL A 27 0.11 3.42 -5.50
N PRO A 28 0.61 2.25 -5.06
CA PRO A 28 1.65 1.53 -5.80
C PRO A 28 1.25 1.15 -7.21
N LEU A 29 -0.01 0.77 -7.44
CA LEU A 29 -0.52 0.47 -8.77
C LEU A 29 -0.50 1.72 -9.65
N ALA A 30 -0.97 2.86 -9.14
CA ALA A 30 -0.94 4.13 -9.86
C ALA A 30 0.50 4.53 -10.22
N VAL A 31 1.44 4.46 -9.26
CA VAL A 31 2.87 4.72 -9.48
C VAL A 31 3.42 3.78 -10.56
N SER A 32 3.06 2.49 -10.53
CA SER A 32 3.51 1.52 -11.53
C SER A 32 3.03 1.86 -12.94
N VAL A 33 1.80 2.34 -13.07
CA VAL A 33 1.26 2.84 -14.35
C VAL A 33 2.03 4.07 -14.83
N LEU A 34 2.34 5.01 -13.93
CA LEU A 34 3.14 6.19 -14.27
C LEU A 34 4.54 5.81 -14.75
N VAL A 35 5.22 4.91 -14.02
CA VAL A 35 6.53 4.38 -14.37
C VAL A 35 6.49 3.67 -15.73
N TYR A 36 5.47 2.85 -16.00
CA TYR A 36 5.29 2.21 -17.29
C TYR A 36 5.20 3.24 -18.42
N ARG A 37 4.35 4.26 -18.25
CA ARG A 37 4.10 5.29 -19.27
C ARG A 37 5.36 6.12 -19.55
N ASP A 38 6.09 6.51 -18.50
CA ASP A 38 7.37 7.21 -18.64
C ASP A 38 8.41 6.34 -19.37
N ALA A 39 8.61 5.10 -18.91
CA ALA A 39 9.58 4.20 -19.52
C ALA A 39 9.27 3.88 -20.98
N LYS A 40 7.98 3.69 -21.32
CA LYS A 40 7.53 3.47 -22.70
C LYS A 40 7.74 4.72 -23.56
N GLY A 41 7.45 5.91 -23.02
CA GLY A 41 7.68 7.18 -23.70
C GLY A 41 9.17 7.43 -24.03
N ARG A 42 10.07 6.90 -23.19
CA ARG A 42 11.53 6.95 -23.41
C ARG A 42 12.07 5.83 -24.32
N GLY A 43 11.22 4.97 -24.87
CA GLY A 43 11.64 3.86 -25.74
C GLY A 43 12.27 2.68 -25.02
N SER A 44 12.06 2.52 -23.71
CA SER A 44 12.62 1.40 -22.94
C SER A 44 12.04 0.05 -23.38
N ARG A 45 12.91 -0.90 -23.74
CA ARG A 45 12.53 -2.30 -24.00
C ARG A 45 12.02 -3.05 -22.76
N HIS A 46 12.26 -2.50 -21.57
CA HIS A 46 11.95 -3.13 -20.28
C HIS A 46 10.88 -2.37 -19.50
N ALA A 47 10.04 -1.56 -20.16
CA ALA A 47 9.01 -0.75 -19.49
C ALA A 47 8.09 -1.58 -18.57
N LEU A 48 7.75 -2.81 -18.96
CA LEU A 48 6.96 -3.72 -18.12
C LEU A 48 7.73 -4.14 -16.86
N ALA A 49 9.02 -4.48 -16.99
CA ALA A 49 9.84 -4.88 -15.84
C ALA A 49 9.97 -3.74 -14.82
N TRP A 50 10.11 -2.50 -15.28
CA TRP A 50 10.11 -1.33 -14.41
C TRP A 50 8.80 -1.15 -13.64
N ALA A 51 7.66 -1.29 -14.33
CA ALA A 51 6.35 -1.17 -13.72
C ALA A 51 6.09 -2.28 -12.68
N VAL A 52 6.42 -3.53 -13.03
CA VAL A 52 6.31 -4.67 -12.11
C VAL A 52 7.23 -4.49 -10.91
N GLY A 53 8.48 -4.04 -11.15
CA GLY A 53 9.43 -3.75 -10.08
C GLY A 53 8.94 -2.66 -9.12
N ALA A 54 8.35 -1.59 -9.65
CA ALA A 54 7.75 -0.54 -8.83
C ALA A 54 6.61 -1.06 -7.96
N PHE A 55 5.72 -1.91 -8.51
CA PHE A 55 4.63 -2.51 -7.74
C PHE A 55 5.16 -3.47 -6.67
N LEU A 56 5.98 -4.45 -7.06
CA LEU A 56 6.49 -5.47 -6.15
C LEU A 56 7.41 -4.88 -5.08
N GLY A 57 8.16 -3.82 -5.40
CA GLY A 57 8.97 -3.08 -4.44
C GLY A 57 8.17 -2.54 -3.26
N SER A 58 6.92 -2.11 -3.50
CA SER A 58 6.01 -1.68 -2.42
C SER A 58 5.58 -2.84 -1.51
N LEU A 59 5.47 -4.06 -2.06
CA LEU A 59 5.10 -5.26 -1.30
C LEU A 59 6.26 -5.77 -0.43
N VAL A 60 7.50 -5.52 -0.83
CA VAL A 60 8.68 -5.95 -0.06
C VAL A 60 8.62 -5.46 1.39
N VAL A 61 8.20 -4.21 1.63
CA VAL A 61 8.08 -3.66 2.99
C VAL A 61 7.11 -4.48 3.84
N TRP A 62 5.96 -4.86 3.27
CA TRP A 62 4.97 -5.67 3.97
C TRP A 62 5.47 -7.08 4.24
N VAL A 63 6.09 -7.71 3.25
CA VAL A 63 6.66 -9.05 3.40
C VAL A 63 7.71 -9.05 4.50
N LEU A 64 8.64 -8.11 4.47
CA LEU A 64 9.67 -7.98 5.50
C LEU A 64 9.06 -7.73 6.88
N TYR A 65 8.07 -6.82 6.96
CA TYR A 65 7.38 -6.59 8.22
C TYR A 65 6.74 -7.88 8.73
N TYR A 66 5.95 -8.60 7.94
CA TYR A 66 5.26 -9.79 8.44
C TYR A 66 6.16 -10.98 8.72
N VAL A 67 7.26 -11.14 7.98
CA VAL A 67 8.19 -12.26 8.18
C VAL A 67 9.15 -11.99 9.34
N VAL A 68 9.64 -10.76 9.48
CA VAL A 68 10.70 -10.42 10.45
C VAL A 68 10.13 -9.81 11.74
N ARG A 69 8.88 -9.33 11.76
CA ARG A 69 8.28 -8.70 12.95
C ARG A 69 8.37 -9.56 14.21
N ASP A 70 8.33 -10.88 14.07
CA ASP A 70 8.32 -11.79 15.20
C ASP A 70 9.72 -11.94 15.83
N GLU A 71 10.79 -11.56 15.12
CA GLU A 71 12.15 -11.49 15.64
C GLU A 71 12.35 -10.29 16.59
N VAL A 72 11.53 -9.25 16.44
CA VAL A 72 11.52 -8.08 17.31
C VAL A 72 10.52 -8.36 18.43
N GLY A 73 11.01 -8.96 19.53
CA GLY A 73 10.19 -9.47 20.63
C GLY A 73 9.01 -8.57 21.01
N THR A 74 7.83 -9.17 21.21
CA THR A 74 6.65 -8.48 21.73
C THR A 74 7.04 -7.68 22.95
N ARG A 75 6.81 -6.36 22.92
CA ARG A 75 6.97 -5.47 24.08
C ARG A 75 6.38 -6.20 25.29
N SER A 76 7.25 -6.64 26.20
CA SER A 76 6.83 -7.18 27.49
C SER A 76 6.16 -6.02 28.23
N MET A 77 4.83 -6.04 28.31
CA MET A 77 4.07 -5.25 29.28
C MET A 77 4.14 -5.94 30.63
#